data_AF-A0A2N6EZZ1-F1
#
_entry.id   AF-A0A2N6EZZ1-F1
#
_cell.length_a   1.000
_cell.length_b   1.000
_cell.length_c   1.000
_cell.angle_alpha   90.00
_cell.angle_beta   90.00
_cell.angle_gamma   90.00
#
_symmetry.space_group_name_H-M   'P 1'
#
loop_
_entity.id
_entity.type
_entity.pdbx_description
1 polymer ?
#
loop_
_entity_poly.entity_id
_entity_poly.type
_entity_poly.pdbx_seq_one_letter_code
_entity_poly.pdbx_strand_id
1 'polypeptide(L)' 'MQLKSCRFCNKDYDLQQPFDEPAQQAGLILAEEEYGDAGEICGDCLASRGRLAMMYRSDYFGD' A
#
# COMPACT_ATOMS: atom_id res chain seq x y z
N MET A 1 1.06 13.66 -13.37
CA MET A 1 -0.22 13.31 -12.74
C MET A 1 -0.93 12.27 -13.59
N GLN A 2 -0.83 11.02 -13.17
CA GLN A 2 -1.50 9.90 -13.80
C GLN A 2 -2.53 9.37 -12.81
N LEU A 3 -3.80 9.77 -13.02
CA LEU A 3 -4.88 9.42 -12.11
C LEU A 3 -5.40 8.00 -12.38
N LYS A 4 -5.67 7.28 -11.30
CA LYS A 4 -6.34 5.98 -11.32
C LYS A 4 -7.32 5.89 -10.16
N SER A 5 -8.41 5.14 -10.36
CA SER A 5 -9.37 4.86 -9.28
C SER A 5 -8.88 3.67 -8.44
N CYS A 6 -8.82 3.86 -7.12
CA CYS A 6 -8.41 2.82 -6.18
C CYS A 6 -9.43 1.67 -6.14
N ARG A 7 -8.97 0.43 -6.32
CA ARG A 7 -9.81 -0.77 -6.27
C ARG A 7 -10.56 -0.97 -4.95
N PHE A 8 -10.05 -0.40 -3.84
CA PHE A 8 -10.63 -0.61 -2.51
C PHE A 8 -11.59 0.49 -2.07
N CYS A 9 -11.24 1.75 -2.32
CA CYS A 9 -12.02 2.90 -1.83
C CYS A 9 -12.67 3.73 -2.94
N ASN A 10 -12.42 3.39 -4.22
CA ASN A 10 -12.91 4.08 -5.41
C ASN A 10 -12.53 5.57 -5.50
N LYS A 11 -11.60 6.04 -4.67
CA LYS A 11 -11.05 7.40 -4.79
C LYS A 11 -9.97 7.44 -5.86
N ASP A 12 -9.95 8.54 -6.61
CA ASP A 12 -8.87 8.81 -7.55
C ASP A 12 -7.58 9.18 -6.81
N TYR A 13 -6.46 8.67 -7.27
CA TYR A 13 -5.12 8.98 -6.75
C TYR A 13 -4.10 9.07 -7.88
N ASP A 14 -3.03 9.85 -7.66
CA ASP A 14 -1.92 9.96 -8.61
C ASP A 14 -0.96 8.78 -8.42
N LEU A 15 -0.76 7.98 -9.47
CA LEU A 15 0.19 6.86 -9.49
C LEU A 15 1.64 7.31 -9.33
N GLN A 16 1.93 8.58 -9.61
CA GLN A 16 3.29 9.12 -9.51
C GLN A 16 3.56 9.77 -8.14
N GLN A 17 2.57 9.81 -7.25
CA GLN A 17 2.77 10.33 -5.90
C GLN A 17 3.67 9.36 -5.11
N PRO A 18 4.77 9.84 -4.52
CA PRO A 18 5.64 8.99 -3.71
C PRO A 18 4.93 8.52 -2.43
N PHE A 19 5.32 7.33 -1.97
CA PHE A 19 4.84 6.75 -0.71
C PHE A 19 5.88 7.01 0.39
N ASP A 20 5.73 8.14 1.06
CA ASP A 20 6.73 8.66 2.01
C ASP A 20 6.55 8.13 3.44
N GLU A 21 5.39 7.54 3.75
CA GLU A 21 5.10 7.01 5.08
C GLU A 21 5.52 5.53 5.21
N PRO A 22 6.15 5.10 6.33
CA PRO A 22 6.54 3.71 6.54
C PRO A 22 5.39 2.71 6.36
N ALA A 23 4.18 3.09 6.77
CA ALA A 23 2.99 2.26 6.59
C ALA A 23 2.61 2.09 5.11
N GLN A 24 2.83 3.10 4.27
CA GLN A 24 2.57 2.98 2.84
C GLN A 24 3.60 2.05 2.18
N GLN A 25 4.87 2.16 2.57
CA GLN A 25 5.95 1.29 2.10
C GLN A 25 5.71 -0.17 2.49
N ALA A 26 5.37 -0.43 3.76
CA ALA A 26 4.98 -1.77 4.21
C ALA A 26 3.78 -2.32 3.44
N GLY A 27 2.77 -1.47 3.17
CA GLY A 27 1.63 -1.82 2.34
C GLY A 27 2.01 -2.14 0.89
N LEU A 28 2.99 -1.43 0.33
CA LEU A 28 3.49 -1.63 -1.04
C LEU A 28 4.22 -2.97 -1.16
N ILE A 29 5.09 -3.30 -0.20
CA ILE A 29 5.78 -4.60 -0.16
C ILE A 29 4.76 -5.74 -0.24
N LEU A 30 3.70 -5.69 0.56
CA LEU A 30 2.63 -6.69 0.51
C LEU A 30 1.86 -6.69 -0.82
N ALA A 31 1.66 -5.52 -1.41
CA ALA A 31 0.99 -5.39 -2.71
C ALA A 31 1.81 -6.03 -3.84
N GLU A 32 3.13 -5.92 -3.77
CA GLU A 32 4.08 -6.48 -4.75
C GLU A 32 4.33 -7.98 -4.54
N GLU A 33 4.49 -8.41 -3.29
CA GLU A 33 4.97 -9.76 -2.97
C GLU A 33 3.86 -10.77 -2.68
N GLU A 34 2.74 -10.34 -2.07
CA GLU A 34 1.69 -11.25 -1.58
C GLU A 34 0.37 -11.10 -2.36
N TYR A 35 -0.09 -9.86 -2.57
CA TYR A 35 -1.42 -9.61 -3.13
C TYR A 35 -1.45 -9.41 -4.65
N GLY A 36 -0.33 -9.03 -5.27
CA GLY A 36 -0.25 -8.76 -6.71
C GLY A 36 -1.12 -7.59 -7.18
N ASP A 37 -1.36 -6.61 -6.31
CA ASP A 37 -2.19 -5.43 -6.57
C ASP A 37 -1.43 -4.10 -6.43
N ALA A 38 -0.11 -4.15 -6.59
CA ALA A 38 0.74 -2.98 -6.66
C ALA A 38 0.28 -2.03 -7.79
N GLY A 39 0.08 -0.76 -7.45
CA GLY A 39 -0.44 0.24 -8.38
C GLY A 39 -1.96 0.13 -8.68
N GLU A 40 -2.71 -0.74 -7.98
CA GLU A 40 -4.18 -0.83 -8.06
C GLU A 40 -4.91 -0.15 -6.90
N ILE A 41 -4.19 0.19 -5.82
CA ILE A 41 -4.74 0.84 -4.63
C ILE A 41 -3.97 2.11 -4.26
N CYS A 42 -4.66 3.07 -3.64
CA CYS A 42 -4.08 4.35 -3.25
C CYS A 42 -3.17 4.26 -2.02
N GLY A 43 -2.39 5.31 -1.78
CA GLY A 43 -1.52 5.44 -0.61
C GLY A 43 -2.24 5.25 0.74
N ASP A 44 -3.47 5.73 0.89
CA ASP A 44 -4.25 5.53 2.13
C ASP A 44 -4.58 4.05 2.38
N CYS A 45 -4.93 3.32 1.31
CA CYS A 45 -5.23 1.90 1.38
C CYS A 45 -3.97 1.07 1.64
N LEU A 46 -2.83 1.46 1.04
CA LEU A 46 -1.52 0.89 1.38
C LEU A 46 -1.19 1.14 2.86
N ALA A 47 -1.34 2.37 3.36
CA ALA A 47 -1.07 2.71 4.75
C ALA A 47 -1.96 1.95 5.76
N SER A 48 -3.23 1.69 5.39
CA SER A 48 -4.12 0.86 6.20
C SER A 48 -3.63 -0.58 6.29
N ARG A 49 -3.34 -1.20 5.13
CA ARG A 49 -2.80 -2.56 5.02
C ARG A 49 -1.47 -2.70 5.76
N GLY A 50 -0.52 -1.80 5.49
CA GLY A 50 0.81 -1.84 6.10
C GLY A 50 0.77 -1.66 7.62
N ARG A 51 -0.11 -0.81 8.15
CA ARG A 51 -0.30 -0.70 9.61
C ARG A 51 -0.74 -2.02 10.24
N LEU A 52 -1.72 -2.70 9.65
CA LEU A 52 -2.19 -3.99 10.15
C LEU A 52 -1.08 -5.04 10.10
N ALA A 53 -0.32 -5.08 9.01
CA ALA A 53 0.79 -6.02 8.89
C ALA A 53 1.91 -5.73 9.90
N MET A 54 2.34 -4.46 10.05
CA MET A 54 3.36 -4.09 11.05
C MET A 54 2.91 -4.40 12.48
N MET A 55 1.61 -4.33 12.78
CA MET A 55 1.07 -4.65 14.11
C MET A 55 0.95 -6.15 14.38
N TYR A 56 0.55 -6.95 13.37
CA TYR A 56 0.10 -8.33 13.59
C TYR A 56 0.94 -9.39 12.87
N ARG A 57 1.87 -9.00 12.01
CA ARG A 57 2.77 -9.88 11.24
C ARG A 57 4.23 -9.55 11.60
N SER A 58 4.56 -9.74 12.87
CA SER A 58 5.90 -9.42 13.42
C SER A 58 7.03 -10.24 12.77
N ASP A 59 6.70 -11.36 12.15
CA ASP A 59 7.60 -12.23 11.40
C ASP A 59 7.86 -11.76 9.96
N TYR A 60 6.99 -10.90 9.41
CA TYR A 60 7.01 -10.53 8.00
C TYR A 60 8.01 -9.41 7.68
N PHE A 61 8.26 -8.53 8.65
CA PHE A 61 9.21 -7.41 8.51
C PHE A 61 10.42 -7.55 9.45
N GLY A 62 10.63 -8.74 10.02
CA GLY A 62 11.79 -9.07 10.84
C GLY A 62 12.88 -9.73 10.00
N ASP A 63 14.14 -9.46 10.34
CA ASP A 63 15.34 -10.02 9.71
C ASP A 63 15.46 -11.55 9.83
#